data_AF-A0A9R1A840-F1
#
_entry.id   AF-A0A9R1A840-F1
#
_cell.length_a   1.000
_cell.length_b   1.000
_cell.length_c   1.000
_cell.angle_alpha   90.00
_cell.angle_beta   90.00
_cell.angle_gamma   90.00
#
_symmetry.space_group_name_H-M   'P 1'
#
loop_
_entity.id
_entity.type
_entity.pdbx_description
1 polymer ?
#
loop_
_entity_poly.entity_id
_entity_poly.type
_entity_poly.pdbx_seq_one_letter_code
_entity_poly.pdbx_strand_id
1 'polypeptide(L)'
;MSDLRAPEHQVAGHRAAPDKLGPLVDGAGLFYKPLQALDRGEQELAFYTAFSAHPDVPPRIRDTFFPRFHGTRLLPTASSPGESHPHLILDDLLKGLAAPSVTDIKIGACTWPPRAPEPYVTKCLAKDRGSTSVLLGFRVSGVMVSDASGAVWRPDRSELKGTDIPGVRRMLRRYVSSAGGDGGGEDCALAAAVYGGEGGVLAQLRELKAWFEVQTLFHFYSASVLLSYDANAVTAPGGAPRVKLVDFAHVVESEGVIDHNFLGGLCSLIKFIDDIVSSDKAPPVQV
;
A
#
# COMPACT_ATOMS: atom_id res chain seq x y z
N MET A 1 5.63 -27.84 -10.77
CA MET A 1 5.84 -26.40 -11.02
C MET A 1 4.67 -25.68 -10.37
N SER A 2 4.94 -24.69 -9.52
CA SER A 2 3.89 -23.85 -8.92
C SER A 2 3.03 -23.21 -10.01
N ASP A 3 1.71 -23.21 -9.84
CA ASP A 3 0.75 -22.54 -10.73
C ASP A 3 0.87 -21.02 -10.54
N LEU A 4 1.88 -20.44 -11.18
CA LEU A 4 2.14 -19.00 -11.12
C LEU A 4 1.11 -18.26 -11.97
N ARG A 5 0.44 -17.30 -11.35
CA ARG A 5 -0.62 -16.51 -12.00
C ARG A 5 -0.53 -15.04 -11.61
N ALA A 6 -1.16 -14.17 -12.40
CA ALA A 6 -1.26 -12.76 -12.07
C ALA A 6 -2.10 -12.55 -10.78
N PRO A 7 -1.72 -11.61 -9.91
CA PRO A 7 -2.51 -11.25 -8.73
C PRO A 7 -3.78 -10.50 -9.14
N GLU A 8 -4.93 -11.14 -8.96
CA GLU A 8 -6.26 -10.62 -9.32
C GLU A 8 -6.59 -9.27 -8.66
N HIS A 9 -6.25 -9.14 -7.38
CA HIS A 9 -6.66 -8.03 -6.51
C HIS A 9 -5.65 -6.87 -6.46
N GLN A 10 -4.65 -6.84 -7.34
CA GLN A 10 -3.60 -5.81 -7.33
C GLN A 10 -4.14 -4.43 -7.73
N VAL A 11 -4.18 -3.47 -6.80
CA VAL A 11 -4.78 -2.13 -7.02
C VAL A 11 -3.86 -1.09 -7.64
N ALA A 12 -2.55 -1.19 -7.46
CA ALA A 12 -1.56 -0.23 -7.97
C ALA A 12 -0.31 -0.94 -8.54
N GLY A 13 0.60 -0.18 -9.16
CA GLY A 13 1.85 -0.70 -9.73
C GLY A 13 1.72 -1.32 -11.12
N HIS A 14 2.71 -2.13 -11.51
CA HIS A 14 2.73 -2.84 -12.79
C HIS A 14 1.90 -4.11 -12.68
N ARG A 15 0.89 -4.29 -13.55
CA ARG A 15 0.13 -5.55 -13.63
C ARG A 15 0.74 -6.47 -14.67
N ALA A 16 0.76 -7.76 -14.37
CA ALA A 16 1.11 -8.79 -15.35
C ALA A 16 0.00 -8.89 -16.40
N ALA A 17 0.39 -8.97 -17.66
CA ALA A 17 -0.46 -9.27 -18.80
C ALA A 17 0.32 -10.15 -19.78
N PRO A 18 -0.32 -10.82 -20.76
CA PRO A 18 0.37 -11.74 -21.68
C PRO A 18 1.63 -11.15 -22.35
N ASP A 19 1.60 -9.86 -22.67
CA ASP A 19 2.66 -9.10 -23.32
C ASP A 19 3.47 -8.22 -22.35
N LYS A 20 3.20 -8.30 -21.05
CA LYS A 20 3.74 -7.37 -20.06
C LYS A 20 4.21 -8.06 -18.80
N LEU A 21 5.50 -7.93 -18.53
CA LEU A 21 6.10 -8.34 -17.26
C LEU A 21 5.41 -7.65 -16.08
N GLY A 22 5.03 -8.45 -15.10
CA GLY A 22 4.40 -7.98 -13.87
C GLY A 22 4.51 -9.04 -12.78
N PRO A 23 3.97 -8.74 -11.59
CA PRO A 23 4.04 -9.65 -10.46
C PRO A 23 3.20 -10.90 -10.68
N LEU A 24 3.59 -11.97 -9.99
CA LEU A 24 2.92 -13.26 -9.98
C LEU A 24 2.68 -13.72 -8.54
N VAL A 25 1.74 -14.63 -8.34
CA VAL A 25 1.52 -15.35 -7.07
C VAL A 25 1.48 -16.84 -7.35
N ASP A 26 1.89 -17.66 -6.38
CA ASP A 26 1.88 -19.13 -6.50
C ASP A 26 0.66 -19.81 -5.86
N GLY A 27 -0.24 -19.03 -5.26
CA GLY A 27 -1.38 -19.56 -4.51
C GLY A 27 -1.01 -20.26 -3.20
N ALA A 28 0.26 -20.51 -2.92
CA ALA A 28 0.76 -21.05 -1.65
C ALA A 28 1.05 -19.95 -0.62
N GLY A 29 1.09 -18.70 -1.04
CA GLY A 29 1.26 -17.53 -0.18
C GLY A 29 2.50 -16.70 -0.49
N LEU A 30 3.15 -16.92 -1.64
CA LEU A 30 4.26 -16.10 -2.08
C LEU A 30 3.87 -15.22 -3.27
N PHE A 31 4.38 -14.00 -3.23
CA PHE A 31 4.29 -12.97 -4.25
C PHE A 31 5.66 -12.77 -4.90
N TYR A 32 5.71 -12.87 -6.22
CA TYR A 32 6.90 -12.77 -7.04
C TYR A 32 6.89 -11.42 -7.73
N LYS A 33 7.70 -10.48 -7.25
CA LYS A 33 7.79 -9.12 -7.80
C LYS A 33 8.96 -9.05 -8.79
N PRO A 34 8.74 -8.78 -10.08
CA PRO A 34 9.85 -8.64 -11.03
C PRO A 34 10.75 -7.48 -10.63
N LEU A 35 12.05 -7.69 -10.67
CA LEU A 35 13.03 -6.61 -10.47
C LEU A 35 12.83 -5.58 -11.60
N GLN A 36 12.58 -4.34 -11.22
CA GLN A 36 12.33 -3.27 -12.17
C GLN A 36 13.63 -2.77 -12.80
N ALA A 37 13.56 -2.39 -14.08
CA ALA A 37 14.67 -1.78 -14.80
C ALA A 37 15.09 -0.42 -14.20
N LEU A 38 16.28 0.05 -14.62
CA LEU A 38 16.95 1.27 -14.16
C LEU A 38 17.29 1.20 -12.68
N ASP A 39 17.91 0.09 -12.27
CA ASP A 39 18.38 -0.24 -10.91
C ASP A 39 17.33 -0.27 -9.81
N ARG A 40 16.08 0.11 -10.09
CA ARG A 40 14.98 0.12 -9.11
C ARG A 40 14.74 -1.24 -8.47
N GLY A 41 14.83 -2.32 -9.25
CA GLY A 41 14.73 -3.68 -8.73
C GLY A 41 15.91 -4.04 -7.83
N GLU A 42 17.12 -3.63 -8.19
CA GLU A 42 18.32 -3.86 -7.38
C GLU A 42 18.30 -3.04 -6.08
N GLN A 43 17.80 -1.80 -6.14
CA GLN A 43 17.61 -0.95 -4.97
C GLN A 43 16.60 -1.57 -3.99
N GLU A 44 15.49 -2.10 -4.49
CA GLU A 44 14.51 -2.79 -3.64
C GLU A 44 15.08 -4.10 -3.04
N LEU A 45 15.86 -4.86 -3.82
CA LEU A 45 16.59 -6.03 -3.33
C LEU A 45 17.59 -5.67 -2.23
N ALA A 46 18.39 -4.62 -2.44
CA ALA A 46 19.36 -4.13 -1.47
C ALA A 46 18.68 -3.71 -0.18
N PHE A 47 17.55 -2.99 -0.28
CA PHE A 47 16.73 -2.64 0.88
C PHE A 47 16.29 -3.90 1.64
N TYR A 48 15.63 -4.86 1.00
CA TYR A 48 15.16 -6.06 1.72
C TYR A 48 16.30 -6.87 2.34
N THR A 49 17.45 -6.94 1.66
CA THR A 49 18.64 -7.65 2.15
C THR A 49 19.19 -6.98 3.42
N ALA A 50 19.32 -5.65 3.40
CA ALA A 50 19.78 -4.89 4.56
C ALA A 50 18.75 -4.88 5.70
N PHE A 51 17.50 -4.57 5.38
CA PHE A 51 16.40 -4.41 6.35
C PHE A 51 16.07 -5.69 7.09
N SER A 52 16.01 -6.83 6.40
CA SER A 52 15.56 -8.10 6.99
C SER A 52 16.49 -8.58 8.12
N ALA A 53 17.77 -8.25 8.05
CA ALA A 53 18.80 -8.66 9.01
C ALA A 53 19.28 -7.53 9.94
N HIS A 54 18.74 -6.31 9.82
CA HIS A 54 19.23 -5.16 10.56
C HIS A 54 18.92 -5.29 12.07
N PRO A 55 19.92 -5.21 12.97
CA PRO A 55 19.72 -5.42 14.41
C PRO A 55 18.87 -4.33 15.06
N ASP A 56 18.97 -3.08 14.58
CA ASP A 56 18.23 -1.94 15.14
C ASP A 56 16.78 -1.84 14.62
N VAL A 57 16.35 -2.73 13.72
CA VAL A 57 14.94 -2.81 13.31
C VAL A 57 14.21 -3.75 14.29
N PRO A 58 13.24 -3.26 15.08
CA PRO A 58 12.53 -4.11 16.02
C PRO A 58 11.81 -5.26 15.27
N PRO A 59 11.92 -6.53 15.73
CA PRO A 59 11.27 -7.66 15.08
C PRO A 59 9.77 -7.45 14.89
N ARG A 60 9.10 -6.86 15.90
CA ARG A 60 7.68 -6.52 15.83
C ARG A 60 7.36 -5.58 14.65
N ILE A 61 8.19 -4.56 14.39
CA ILE A 61 7.97 -3.64 13.27
C ILE A 61 8.20 -4.36 11.94
N ARG A 62 9.31 -5.09 11.83
CA ARG A 62 9.65 -5.86 10.62
C ARG A 62 8.54 -6.83 10.24
N ASP A 63 8.14 -7.68 11.19
CA ASP A 63 7.25 -8.81 10.91
C ASP A 63 5.78 -8.34 10.76
N THR A 64 5.42 -7.23 11.41
CA THR A 64 4.06 -6.66 11.32
C THR A 64 3.85 -5.83 10.06
N PHE A 65 4.78 -4.92 9.73
CA PHE A 65 4.52 -3.91 8.70
C PHE A 65 5.17 -4.19 7.36
N PHE A 66 6.12 -5.12 7.25
CA PHE A 66 6.81 -5.40 5.99
C PHE A 66 6.43 -6.80 5.48
N PRO A 67 6.37 -7.02 4.16
CA PRO A 67 6.31 -8.37 3.61
C PRO A 67 7.60 -9.10 3.96
N ARG A 68 7.52 -10.36 4.40
CA ARG A 68 8.73 -11.14 4.61
C ARG A 68 9.43 -11.37 3.28
N PHE A 69 10.74 -11.18 3.27
CA PHE A 69 11.59 -11.45 2.12
C PHE A 69 12.13 -12.89 2.17
N HIS A 70 11.99 -13.62 1.07
CA HIS A 70 12.38 -15.03 0.94
C HIS A 70 13.52 -15.24 -0.07
N GLY A 71 14.19 -14.17 -0.48
CA GLY A 71 15.24 -14.20 -1.51
C GLY A 71 14.72 -13.89 -2.91
N THR A 72 15.49 -14.28 -3.91
CA THR A 72 15.20 -14.03 -5.33
C THR A 72 15.08 -15.31 -6.13
N ARG A 73 14.32 -15.27 -7.22
CA ARG A 73 14.23 -16.38 -8.19
C ARG A 73 14.14 -15.88 -9.62
N LEU A 74 14.83 -16.57 -10.52
CA LEU A 74 14.65 -16.41 -11.97
C LEU A 74 13.37 -17.13 -12.39
N LEU A 75 12.45 -16.42 -13.03
CA LEU A 75 11.21 -16.99 -13.56
C LEU A 75 11.17 -16.82 -15.08
N PRO A 76 10.66 -17.82 -15.83
CA PRO A 76 10.44 -17.67 -17.27
C PRO A 76 9.53 -16.48 -17.56
N THR A 77 9.81 -15.74 -18.63
CA THR A 77 8.94 -14.66 -19.07
C THR A 77 8.03 -15.13 -20.20
N ALA A 78 6.73 -14.79 -20.11
CA ALA A 78 5.81 -15.00 -21.23
C ALA A 78 6.16 -14.09 -22.43
N SER A 79 6.78 -12.93 -22.16
CA SER A 79 7.14 -11.90 -23.13
C SER A 79 8.31 -12.30 -24.03
N SER A 80 9.26 -13.08 -23.51
CA SER A 80 10.47 -13.52 -24.21
C SER A 80 10.71 -15.01 -23.96
N PRO A 81 10.17 -15.90 -24.83
CA PRO A 81 10.39 -17.34 -24.71
C PRO A 81 11.88 -17.68 -24.68
N GLY A 82 12.34 -18.36 -23.62
CA GLY A 82 13.74 -18.73 -23.41
C GLY A 82 14.54 -17.79 -22.50
N GLU A 83 13.98 -16.61 -22.17
CA GLU A 83 14.57 -15.69 -21.20
C GLU A 83 13.88 -15.81 -19.83
N SER A 84 14.68 -15.74 -18.77
CA SER A 84 14.18 -15.66 -17.40
C SER A 84 14.46 -14.29 -16.81
N HIS A 85 13.52 -13.78 -16.02
CA HIS A 85 13.63 -12.49 -15.34
C HIS A 85 13.75 -12.67 -13.83
N PRO A 86 14.62 -11.93 -13.14
CA PRO A 86 14.74 -12.02 -11.68
C PRO A 86 13.54 -11.42 -10.97
N HIS A 87 13.05 -12.12 -9.95
CA HIS A 87 11.93 -11.70 -9.10
C HIS A 87 12.35 -11.73 -7.62
N LEU A 88 11.91 -10.73 -6.84
CA LEU A 88 11.87 -10.79 -5.39
C LEU A 88 10.75 -11.74 -4.97
N ILE A 89 11.01 -12.59 -3.99
CA ILE A 89 9.99 -13.45 -3.37
C ILE A 89 9.59 -12.82 -2.04
N LEU A 90 8.32 -12.42 -1.95
CA LEU A 90 7.72 -11.76 -0.80
C LEU A 90 6.50 -12.55 -0.31
N ASP A 91 6.02 -12.28 0.90
CA ASP A 91 4.70 -12.76 1.31
C ASP A 91 3.59 -12.19 0.41
N ASP A 92 2.64 -13.03 0.01
CA ASP A 92 1.37 -12.57 -0.56
C ASP A 92 0.48 -11.99 0.54
N LEU A 93 0.46 -10.65 0.61
CA LEU A 93 -0.25 -9.90 1.64
C LEU A 93 -1.77 -10.11 1.63
N LEU A 94 -2.32 -10.57 0.50
CA LEU A 94 -3.77 -10.80 0.32
C LEU A 94 -4.14 -12.27 0.48
N LYS A 95 -3.16 -13.14 0.73
CA LYS A 95 -3.42 -14.55 1.00
C LYS A 95 -4.37 -14.71 2.18
N GLY A 96 -5.36 -15.57 1.99
CA GLY A 96 -6.37 -15.91 3.00
C GLY A 96 -7.55 -14.95 3.07
N LEU A 97 -7.56 -13.85 2.29
CA LEU A 97 -8.72 -12.99 2.14
C LEU A 97 -9.60 -13.53 1.01
N ALA A 98 -10.84 -13.92 1.31
CA ALA A 98 -11.82 -14.41 0.36
C ALA A 98 -12.48 -13.26 -0.41
N ALA A 99 -12.77 -12.14 0.26
CA ALA A 99 -13.33 -10.93 -0.34
C ALA A 99 -12.45 -9.70 -0.01
N PRO A 100 -11.27 -9.56 -0.63
CA PRO A 100 -10.30 -8.55 -0.23
C PRO A 100 -10.71 -7.14 -0.66
N SER A 101 -10.87 -6.24 0.32
CA SER A 101 -10.89 -4.79 0.07
C SER A 101 -9.49 -4.22 0.29
N VAL A 102 -8.94 -3.54 -0.71
CA VAL A 102 -7.52 -3.13 -0.74
C VAL A 102 -7.37 -1.67 -1.16
N THR A 103 -6.54 -0.90 -0.47
CA THR A 103 -6.10 0.42 -0.94
C THR A 103 -4.60 0.61 -0.82
N ASP A 104 -3.99 1.15 -1.87
CA ASP A 104 -2.59 1.56 -1.93
C ASP A 104 -2.53 3.09 -1.78
N ILE A 105 -1.92 3.53 -0.67
CA ILE A 105 -1.80 4.94 -0.32
C ILE A 105 -0.32 5.29 -0.32
N LYS A 106 0.10 6.07 -1.31
CA LYS A 106 1.49 6.51 -1.41
C LYS A 106 1.75 7.66 -0.46
N ILE A 107 2.80 7.55 0.34
CA ILE A 107 3.14 8.48 1.42
C ILE A 107 4.32 9.36 1.03
N GLY A 108 4.31 10.60 1.51
CA GLY A 108 5.29 11.64 1.25
C GLY A 108 4.74 12.77 0.37
N ALA A 109 5.09 14.01 0.73
CA ALA A 109 4.88 15.18 -0.13
C ALA A 109 5.89 15.24 -1.29
N CYS A 110 7.05 14.61 -1.10
CA CYS A 110 8.10 14.42 -2.09
C CYS A 110 8.25 12.91 -2.38
N THR A 111 8.15 12.50 -3.65
CA THR A 111 8.29 11.08 -4.04
C THR A 111 9.59 10.75 -4.76
N TRP A 112 10.61 11.61 -4.65
CA TRP A 112 11.96 11.34 -5.17
C TRP A 112 13.03 11.47 -4.09
N PRO A 113 14.06 10.61 -4.09
CA PRO A 113 15.17 10.72 -3.15
C PRO A 113 16.11 11.90 -3.51
N PRO A 114 16.93 12.41 -2.56
CA PRO A 114 17.74 13.62 -2.75
C PRO A 114 18.69 13.61 -3.94
N ARG A 115 19.22 12.43 -4.32
CA ARG A 115 20.18 12.26 -5.42
C ARG A 115 19.55 11.66 -6.68
N ALA A 116 18.23 11.78 -6.83
CA ALA A 116 17.55 11.30 -8.03
C ALA A 116 17.93 12.11 -9.28
N PRO A 117 18.02 11.47 -10.46
CA PRO A 117 18.34 12.17 -11.70
C PRO A 117 17.22 13.14 -12.11
N GLU A 118 17.57 14.28 -12.71
CA GLU A 118 16.62 15.36 -13.06
C GLU A 118 15.38 14.92 -13.84
N PRO A 119 15.46 13.99 -14.82
CA PRO A 119 14.27 13.50 -15.51
C PRO A 119 13.29 12.78 -14.57
N TYR A 120 13.81 12.04 -13.59
CA TYR A 120 13.00 11.38 -12.57
C TYR A 120 12.39 12.40 -11.62
N VAL A 121 13.17 13.38 -11.15
CA VAL A 121 12.69 14.47 -10.29
C VAL A 121 11.55 15.23 -10.96
N THR A 122 11.73 15.62 -12.22
CA THR A 122 10.71 16.35 -13.01
C THR A 122 9.41 15.55 -13.12
N LYS A 123 9.52 14.24 -13.40
CA LYS A 123 8.37 13.34 -13.49
C LYS A 123 7.64 13.21 -12.15
N CYS A 124 8.37 13.02 -11.05
CA CYS A 124 7.77 12.92 -9.72
C CYS A 124 7.14 14.24 -9.28
N LEU A 125 7.82 15.37 -9.48
CA LEU A 125 7.31 16.70 -9.18
C LEU A 125 5.99 16.99 -9.91
N ALA A 126 5.91 16.69 -11.21
CA ALA A 126 4.69 16.88 -11.99
C ALA A 126 3.53 16.04 -11.42
N LYS A 127 3.81 14.79 -11.02
CA LYS A 127 2.80 13.90 -10.43
C LYS A 127 2.39 14.33 -9.02
N ASP A 128 3.34 14.77 -8.21
CA ASP A 128 3.11 15.17 -6.82
C ASP A 128 2.29 16.46 -6.78
N ARG A 129 2.57 17.42 -7.68
CA ARG A 129 1.76 18.65 -7.86
C ARG A 129 0.38 18.39 -8.44
N GLY A 130 0.25 17.41 -9.34
CA GLY A 130 -1.02 17.02 -9.95
C GLY A 130 -1.88 16.09 -9.09
N SER A 131 -1.55 15.90 -7.81
CA SER A 131 -2.26 15.03 -6.88
C SER A 131 -2.33 15.65 -5.49
N THR A 132 -2.92 14.94 -4.52
CA THR A 132 -2.96 15.39 -3.12
C THR A 132 -1.63 15.28 -2.39
N SER A 133 -0.57 14.77 -3.01
CA SER A 133 0.71 14.48 -2.34
C SER A 133 1.32 15.72 -1.71
N VAL A 134 1.43 16.82 -2.45
CA VAL A 134 2.02 18.08 -1.93
C VAL A 134 1.19 18.66 -0.79
N LEU A 135 -0.13 18.54 -0.84
CA LEU A 135 -1.04 19.18 0.12
C LEU A 135 -1.28 18.34 1.37
N LEU A 136 -1.38 17.02 1.22
CA LEU A 136 -1.72 16.09 2.30
C LEU A 136 -0.52 15.29 2.78
N GLY A 137 0.61 15.30 2.06
CA GLY A 137 1.70 14.36 2.31
C GLY A 137 1.36 12.92 1.91
N PHE A 138 0.25 12.68 1.22
CA PHE A 138 -0.10 11.36 0.66
C PHE A 138 -1.09 11.47 -0.51
N ARG A 139 -1.22 10.38 -1.27
CA ARG A 139 -2.25 10.18 -2.30
C ARG A 139 -2.74 8.74 -2.36
N VAL A 140 -4.01 8.55 -2.68
CA VAL A 140 -4.55 7.22 -3.02
C VAL A 140 -4.09 6.86 -4.44
N SER A 141 -3.26 5.82 -4.56
CA SER A 141 -2.72 5.35 -5.84
C SER A 141 -3.48 4.16 -6.43
N GLY A 142 -4.30 3.50 -5.62
CA GLY A 142 -5.20 2.42 -6.02
C GLY A 142 -6.20 2.12 -4.91
N VAL A 143 -7.42 1.75 -5.28
CA VAL A 143 -8.43 1.25 -4.34
C VAL A 143 -9.31 0.23 -5.04
N MET A 144 -9.76 -0.74 -4.27
CA MET A 144 -10.75 -1.72 -4.67
C MET A 144 -11.51 -2.14 -3.41
N VAL A 145 -12.85 -2.13 -3.48
CA VAL A 145 -13.72 -2.46 -2.36
C VAL A 145 -14.65 -3.57 -2.80
N SER A 146 -14.57 -4.71 -2.11
CA SER A 146 -15.50 -5.82 -2.26
C SER A 146 -16.67 -5.63 -1.29
N ASP A 147 -17.87 -6.06 -1.70
CA ASP A 147 -19.00 -6.21 -0.79
C ASP A 147 -19.43 -7.67 -0.61
N ALA A 148 -20.38 -7.87 0.32
CA ALA A 148 -20.88 -9.19 0.68
C ALA A 148 -21.64 -9.90 -0.45
N SER A 149 -22.05 -9.18 -1.49
CA SER A 149 -22.66 -9.78 -2.68
C SER A 149 -21.62 -10.27 -3.70
N GLY A 150 -20.34 -9.94 -3.50
CA GLY A 150 -19.25 -10.21 -4.43
C GLY A 150 -19.07 -9.12 -5.48
N ALA A 151 -19.82 -8.01 -5.40
CA ALA A 151 -19.59 -6.87 -6.27
C ALA A 151 -18.32 -6.13 -5.84
N VAL A 152 -17.65 -5.50 -6.81
CA VAL A 152 -16.38 -4.83 -6.61
C VAL A 152 -16.42 -3.44 -7.21
N TRP A 153 -16.23 -2.42 -6.38
CA TRP A 153 -15.99 -1.06 -6.84
C TRP A 153 -14.49 -0.84 -7.00
N ARG A 154 -14.12 -0.31 -8.18
CA ARG A 154 -12.74 -0.02 -8.52
C ARG A 154 -12.71 1.20 -9.45
N PRO A 155 -12.33 2.38 -8.94
CA PRO A 155 -12.21 3.56 -9.78
C PRO A 155 -11.11 3.35 -10.82
N ASP A 156 -11.30 3.98 -11.97
CA ASP A 156 -10.29 3.93 -13.02
C ASP A 156 -9.04 4.75 -12.64
N ARG A 157 -7.97 4.57 -13.42
CA ARG A 157 -6.70 5.25 -13.13
C ARG A 157 -6.77 6.77 -13.36
N SER A 158 -7.64 7.25 -14.23
CA SER A 158 -7.83 8.68 -14.50
C SER A 158 -8.53 9.36 -13.32
N GLU A 159 -9.57 8.72 -12.78
CA GLU A 159 -10.31 9.18 -11.60
C GLU A 159 -9.37 9.32 -10.40
N LEU A 160 -8.55 8.29 -10.13
CA LEU A 160 -7.54 8.32 -9.07
C LEU A 160 -6.51 9.44 -9.24
N LYS A 161 -6.09 9.73 -10.48
CA LYS A 161 -5.11 10.79 -10.76
C LYS A 161 -5.69 12.19 -10.55
N GLY A 162 -6.98 12.38 -10.85
CA GLY A 162 -7.66 13.67 -10.72
C GLY A 162 -8.29 13.92 -9.35
N THR A 163 -8.09 13.02 -8.39
CA THR A 163 -8.73 13.09 -7.08
C THR A 163 -8.21 14.26 -6.26
N ASP A 164 -9.13 15.09 -5.78
CA ASP A 164 -8.88 16.20 -4.87
C ASP A 164 -9.05 15.78 -3.40
N ILE A 165 -8.86 16.71 -2.46
CA ILE A 165 -8.96 16.42 -1.01
C ILE A 165 -10.36 15.88 -0.63
N PRO A 166 -11.48 16.49 -1.05
CA PRO A 166 -12.81 15.90 -0.87
C PRO A 166 -12.93 14.49 -1.46
N GLY A 167 -12.39 14.27 -2.67
CA GLY A 167 -12.37 12.96 -3.31
C GLY A 167 -11.62 11.91 -2.50
N VAL A 168 -10.46 12.25 -1.94
CA VAL A 168 -9.72 11.35 -1.04
C VAL A 168 -10.57 10.98 0.17
N ARG A 169 -11.27 11.94 0.79
CA ARG A 169 -12.19 11.64 1.91
C ARG A 169 -13.29 10.66 1.49
N ARG A 170 -13.95 10.92 0.36
CA ARG A 170 -14.98 10.03 -0.19
C ARG A 170 -14.46 8.61 -0.43
N MET A 171 -13.27 8.48 -0.99
CA MET A 171 -12.63 7.17 -1.22
C MET A 171 -12.33 6.42 0.08
N LEU A 172 -11.80 7.10 1.10
CA LEU A 172 -11.52 6.48 2.40
C LEU A 172 -12.81 6.14 3.16
N ARG A 173 -13.89 6.93 3.02
CA ARG A 173 -15.21 6.59 3.56
C ARG A 173 -15.79 5.35 2.87
N ARG A 174 -15.76 5.34 1.53
CA ARG A 174 -16.23 4.21 0.73
C ARG A 174 -15.44 2.93 0.98
N TYR A 175 -14.14 3.05 1.29
CA TYR A 175 -13.29 1.92 1.67
C TYR A 175 -13.80 1.16 2.90
N VAL A 176 -14.64 1.77 3.74
CA VAL A 176 -15.24 1.13 4.92
C VAL A 176 -16.77 1.13 4.88
N SER A 177 -17.36 1.27 3.69
CA SER A 177 -18.81 1.17 3.49
C SER A 177 -19.26 -0.28 3.33
N SER A 178 -20.53 -0.55 3.66
CA SER A 178 -21.14 -1.88 3.48
C SER A 178 -21.51 -2.21 2.02
N ALA A 179 -21.75 -1.18 1.20
CA ALA A 179 -22.12 -1.31 -0.22
C ALA A 179 -20.95 -0.98 -1.14
N GLY A 180 -20.47 -1.98 -1.88
CA GLY A 180 -19.29 -1.92 -2.72
C GLY A 180 -19.58 -1.82 -4.22
N GLY A 181 -20.83 -1.79 -4.67
CA GLY A 181 -21.17 -1.56 -6.09
C GLY A 181 -21.04 -0.09 -6.52
N ASP A 182 -21.11 0.22 -7.82
CA ASP A 182 -20.93 1.57 -8.38
C ASP A 182 -21.90 2.63 -7.80
N GLY A 183 -23.07 2.22 -7.30
CA GLY A 183 -24.04 3.07 -6.61
C GLY A 183 -23.96 3.06 -5.07
N GLY A 184 -22.95 2.41 -4.48
CA GLY A 184 -22.77 2.27 -3.04
C GLY A 184 -22.51 3.61 -2.34
N GLY A 185 -23.21 3.84 -1.22
CA GLY A 185 -23.08 5.04 -0.42
C GLY A 185 -21.82 5.08 0.45
N GLU A 186 -21.58 6.23 1.07
CA GLU A 186 -20.48 6.46 2.04
C GLU A 186 -20.96 6.24 3.49
N ASP A 187 -21.67 5.13 3.71
CA ASP A 187 -22.31 4.83 5.01
C ASP A 187 -21.32 4.52 6.13
N CYS A 188 -20.05 4.24 5.77
CA CYS A 188 -18.96 3.96 6.70
C CYS A 188 -19.25 2.82 7.68
N ALA A 189 -20.20 1.92 7.38
CA ALA A 189 -20.72 0.95 8.34
C ALA A 189 -19.65 0.01 8.94
N LEU A 190 -18.51 -0.17 8.26
CA LEU A 190 -17.39 -0.99 8.71
C LEU A 190 -16.28 -0.17 9.40
N ALA A 191 -16.41 1.15 9.53
CA ALA A 191 -15.34 2.02 10.03
C ALA A 191 -14.89 1.64 11.45
N ALA A 192 -15.82 1.33 12.35
CA ALA A 192 -15.47 0.90 13.71
C ALA A 192 -14.66 -0.40 13.73
N ALA A 193 -14.94 -1.34 12.82
CA ALA A 193 -14.30 -2.65 12.76
C ALA A 193 -12.99 -2.66 11.95
N VAL A 194 -12.89 -1.84 10.89
CA VAL A 194 -11.70 -1.74 10.03
C VAL A 194 -10.72 -0.70 10.56
N TYR A 195 -11.20 0.52 10.82
CA TYR A 195 -10.33 1.63 11.23
C TYR A 195 -10.14 1.70 12.74
N GLY A 196 -11.20 1.44 13.52
CA GLY A 196 -11.20 1.48 14.98
C GLY A 196 -10.73 0.19 15.67
N GLY A 197 -10.70 0.23 17.01
CA GLY A 197 -10.33 -0.92 17.85
C GLY A 197 -8.82 -1.12 18.02
N GLU A 198 -8.44 -2.02 18.95
CA GLU A 198 -7.03 -2.28 19.30
C GLU A 198 -6.22 -2.96 18.17
N GLY A 199 -6.91 -3.64 17.25
CA GLY A 199 -6.31 -4.26 16.05
C GLY A 199 -6.60 -3.51 14.75
N GLY A 200 -7.32 -2.39 14.80
CA GLY A 200 -7.72 -1.65 13.61
C GLY A 200 -6.57 -0.92 12.92
N VAL A 201 -6.85 -0.35 11.75
CA VAL A 201 -5.89 0.43 10.97
C VAL A 201 -5.29 1.59 11.80
N LEU A 202 -6.08 2.29 12.62
CA LEU A 202 -5.55 3.41 13.41
C LEU A 202 -4.54 2.97 14.47
N ALA A 203 -4.77 1.86 15.15
CA ALA A 203 -3.84 1.33 16.14
C ALA A 203 -2.52 0.92 15.47
N GLN A 204 -2.61 0.20 14.35
CA GLN A 204 -1.46 -0.23 13.55
C GLN A 204 -0.67 0.96 12.97
N LEU A 205 -1.33 1.98 12.41
CA LEU A 205 -0.65 3.17 11.89
C LEU A 205 -0.01 4.01 13.00
N ARG A 206 -0.60 4.07 14.19
CA ARG A 206 0.01 4.77 15.35
C ARG A 206 1.26 4.06 15.85
N GLU A 207 1.26 2.72 15.86
CA GLU A 207 2.47 1.95 16.14
C GLU A 207 3.56 2.19 15.09
N LEU A 208 3.20 2.13 13.80
CA LEU A 208 4.12 2.43 12.71
C LEU A 208 4.68 3.85 12.82
N LYS A 209 3.81 4.83 13.12
CA LYS A 209 4.20 6.22 13.35
C LYS A 209 5.20 6.35 14.49
N ALA A 210 4.97 5.67 15.62
CA ALA A 210 5.89 5.71 16.76
C ALA A 210 7.30 5.23 16.38
N TRP A 211 7.40 4.24 15.48
CA TRP A 211 8.69 3.84 14.92
C TRP A 211 9.29 4.91 14.00
N PHE A 212 8.50 5.52 13.11
CA PHE A 212 8.96 6.63 12.24
C PHE A 212 9.38 7.89 13.00
N GLU A 213 8.93 8.09 14.23
CA GLU A 213 9.34 9.20 15.10
C GLU A 213 10.75 9.05 15.67
N VAL A 214 11.29 7.83 15.71
CA VAL A 214 12.59 7.55 16.35
C VAL A 214 13.60 6.87 15.42
N GLN A 215 13.14 6.16 14.38
CA GLN A 215 14.04 5.49 13.47
C GLN A 215 14.81 6.52 12.62
N THR A 216 16.11 6.28 12.52
CA THR A 216 17.02 7.05 11.69
C THR A 216 17.90 6.10 10.88
N LEU A 217 17.27 5.05 10.34
CA LEU A 217 17.92 4.08 9.47
C LEU A 217 17.63 4.41 8.00
N PHE A 218 16.36 4.68 7.69
CA PHE A 218 15.88 4.75 6.31
C PHE A 218 14.99 5.96 6.04
N HIS A 219 15.13 6.56 4.86
CA HIS A 219 14.15 7.47 4.27
C HIS A 219 13.42 6.77 3.13
N PHE A 220 12.08 6.82 3.16
CA PHE A 220 11.20 6.11 2.26
C PHE A 220 10.58 7.07 1.24
N TYR A 221 11.03 6.98 -0.01
CA TYR A 221 10.45 7.74 -1.11
C TYR A 221 9.60 6.84 -2.01
N SER A 222 8.46 7.36 -2.44
CA SER A 222 7.54 6.63 -3.34
C SER A 222 7.15 5.23 -2.82
N ALA A 223 7.22 5.01 -1.51
CA ALA A 223 6.68 3.84 -0.84
C ALA A 223 5.19 4.07 -0.50
N SER A 224 4.45 3.00 -0.30
CA SER A 224 3.02 3.05 0.00
C SER A 224 2.69 2.32 1.29
N VAL A 225 1.68 2.82 1.98
CA VAL A 225 0.89 2.05 2.95
C VAL A 225 -0.20 1.31 2.16
N LEU A 226 -0.15 -0.01 2.20
CA LEU A 226 -1.20 -0.89 1.70
C LEU A 226 -2.12 -1.28 2.87
N LEU A 227 -3.39 -0.92 2.76
CA LEU A 227 -4.44 -1.38 3.67
C LEU A 227 -5.20 -2.52 3.01
N SER A 228 -5.47 -3.58 3.77
CA SER A 228 -6.35 -4.65 3.31
C SER A 228 -7.18 -5.25 4.43
N TYR A 229 -8.38 -5.74 4.11
CA TYR A 229 -9.22 -6.52 5.02
C TYR A 229 -10.13 -7.46 4.20
N ASP A 230 -10.77 -8.43 4.86
CA ASP A 230 -11.80 -9.26 4.22
C ASP A 230 -13.20 -8.67 4.46
N ALA A 231 -13.89 -8.28 3.40
CA ALA A 231 -15.21 -7.66 3.47
C ALA A 231 -16.27 -8.54 4.15
N ASN A 232 -16.11 -9.87 4.10
CA ASN A 232 -17.05 -10.82 4.67
C ASN A 232 -16.68 -11.29 6.07
N ALA A 233 -15.47 -10.94 6.55
CA ALA A 233 -14.90 -11.51 7.77
C ALA A 233 -14.10 -10.49 8.60
N VAL A 234 -14.41 -9.19 8.50
CA VAL A 234 -13.69 -8.08 9.15
C VAL A 234 -13.42 -8.34 10.65
N THR A 235 -14.40 -8.89 11.37
CA THR A 235 -14.30 -9.15 12.82
C THR A 235 -13.68 -10.50 13.16
N ALA A 236 -13.46 -11.37 12.17
CA ALA A 236 -12.81 -12.65 12.37
C ALA A 236 -11.28 -12.49 12.28
N PRO A 237 -10.48 -13.27 13.05
CA PRO A 237 -9.03 -13.16 13.02
C PRO A 237 -8.40 -13.26 11.61
N GLY A 238 -8.99 -14.08 10.73
CA GLY A 238 -8.50 -14.27 9.35
C GLY A 238 -8.81 -13.10 8.40
N GLY A 239 -9.85 -12.31 8.69
CA GLY A 239 -10.31 -11.19 7.86
C GLY A 239 -10.03 -9.80 8.44
N ALA A 240 -9.35 -9.75 9.59
CA ALA A 240 -8.98 -8.52 10.28
C ALA A 240 -8.17 -7.57 9.38
N PRO A 241 -8.28 -6.24 9.61
CA PRO A 241 -7.53 -5.24 8.85
C PRO A 241 -6.02 -5.41 9.00
N ARG A 242 -5.29 -5.18 7.92
CA ARG A 242 -3.84 -5.31 7.81
C ARG A 242 -3.25 -4.01 7.27
N VAL A 243 -2.17 -3.54 7.90
CA VAL A 243 -1.36 -2.40 7.44
C VAL A 243 0.01 -2.90 7.04
N LYS A 244 0.40 -2.70 5.78
CA LYS A 244 1.72 -3.09 5.27
C LYS A 244 2.38 -1.96 4.50
N LEU A 245 3.69 -1.82 4.60
CA LEU A 245 4.49 -0.98 3.74
C LEU A 245 4.94 -1.77 2.50
N VAL A 246 4.91 -1.13 1.35
CA VAL A 246 5.30 -1.73 0.07
C VAL A 246 6.03 -0.72 -0.82
N ASP A 247 6.66 -1.23 -1.89
CA ASP A 247 7.39 -0.47 -2.92
C ASP A 247 8.65 0.25 -2.41
N PHE A 248 9.70 -0.52 -2.15
CA PHE A 248 10.94 0.01 -1.53
C PHE A 248 12.07 0.34 -2.52
N ALA A 249 11.74 0.49 -3.80
CA ALA A 249 12.72 0.79 -4.86
C ALA A 249 13.42 2.15 -4.69
N HIS A 250 12.93 3.04 -3.83
CA HIS A 250 13.55 4.35 -3.59
C HIS A 250 13.73 4.62 -2.09
N VAL A 251 14.02 3.57 -1.32
CA VAL A 251 14.47 3.72 0.07
C VAL A 251 15.97 4.03 0.06
N VAL A 252 16.38 4.99 0.86
CA VAL A 252 17.79 5.38 1.02
C VAL A 252 18.17 5.38 2.49
N GLU A 253 19.45 5.26 2.79
CA GLU A 253 19.96 5.47 4.14
C GLU A 253 19.69 6.91 4.58
N SER A 254 19.31 7.05 5.85
CA SER A 254 18.90 8.36 6.40
C SER A 254 20.02 9.15 7.07
N GLU A 255 21.22 8.57 7.18
CA GLU A 255 22.39 9.20 7.81
C GLU A 255 22.12 9.74 9.24
N GLY A 256 21.27 9.06 10.02
CA GLY A 256 20.94 9.48 11.38
C GLY A 256 19.84 10.54 11.48
N VAL A 257 19.11 10.82 10.40
CA VAL A 257 18.05 11.84 10.36
C VAL A 257 16.67 11.21 10.25
N ILE A 258 15.68 11.76 10.95
CA ILE A 258 14.27 11.32 10.87
C ILE A 258 13.71 11.57 9.46
N ASP A 259 12.92 10.62 8.95
CA ASP A 259 12.16 10.79 7.71
C ASP A 259 10.94 11.70 7.92
N HIS A 260 11.16 13.01 7.93
CA HIS A 260 10.09 13.99 8.07
C HIS A 260 9.05 13.94 6.94
N ASN A 261 9.47 13.53 5.73
CA ASN A 261 8.60 13.46 4.57
C ASN A 261 7.56 12.35 4.75
N PHE A 262 8.01 11.14 5.10
CA PHE A 262 7.12 10.01 5.32
C PHE A 262 6.30 10.19 6.60
N LEU A 263 6.93 10.63 7.70
CA LEU A 263 6.26 10.86 8.98
C LEU A 263 5.13 11.89 8.85
N GLY A 264 5.37 13.01 8.15
CA GLY A 264 4.35 14.03 7.92
C GLY A 264 3.14 13.48 7.15
N GLY A 265 3.39 12.69 6.10
CA GLY A 265 2.34 12.03 5.34
C GLY A 265 1.54 11.01 6.16
N LEU A 266 2.22 10.23 7.00
CA LEU A 266 1.59 9.25 7.89
C LEU A 266 0.70 9.92 8.94
N CYS A 267 1.15 11.02 9.55
CA CYS A 267 0.36 11.83 10.48
C CYS A 267 -0.94 12.34 9.82
N SER A 268 -0.83 12.85 8.59
CA SER A 268 -1.98 13.34 7.82
C SER A 268 -2.96 12.22 7.49
N LEU A 269 -2.47 11.05 7.06
CA LEU A 269 -3.32 9.87 6.81
C LEU A 269 -4.06 9.43 8.08
N ILE A 270 -3.36 9.32 9.21
CA ILE A 270 -3.97 8.98 10.51
C ILE A 270 -5.10 9.95 10.84
N LYS A 271 -4.89 11.26 10.66
CA LYS A 271 -5.91 12.28 10.91
C LYS A 271 -7.15 12.08 10.04
N PHE A 272 -6.98 11.80 8.75
CA PHE A 272 -8.10 11.55 7.84
C PHE A 272 -8.92 10.34 8.24
N ILE A 273 -8.27 9.25 8.63
CA ILE A 273 -8.94 8.02 9.07
C ILE A 273 -9.63 8.23 10.42
N ASP A 274 -8.99 8.94 11.35
CA ASP A 274 -9.53 9.24 12.69
C ASP A 274 -10.79 10.13 12.61
N ASP A 275 -10.81 11.08 11.67
CA ASP A 275 -12.00 11.91 11.39
C ASP A 275 -13.20 11.08 10.93
N ILE A 276 -12.98 10.05 10.11
CA ILE A 276 -14.04 9.16 9.64
C ILE A 276 -14.65 8.42 10.84
N VAL A 277 -13.80 7.79 11.66
CA VAL A 277 -14.24 7.05 12.87
C VAL A 277 -14.94 7.97 13.88
N SER A 278 -14.51 9.23 13.98
CA SER A 278 -15.12 10.20 14.88
C SER A 278 -16.47 10.72 14.36
N SER A 279 -16.60 10.89 13.04
CA SER A 279 -17.83 11.37 12.42
C SER A 279 -18.98 10.35 12.49
N ASP A 280 -18.67 9.06 12.48
CA ASP A 280 -19.65 7.97 12.67
C ASP A 280 -20.25 7.92 14.08
N LYS A 281 -19.59 8.52 15.06
CA LYS A 281 -20.09 8.59 16.45
C LYS A 281 -21.00 9.78 16.70
N ALA A 282 -21.11 10.72 15.76
CA ALA A 282 -21.97 11.88 15.90
C ALA A 282 -23.44 11.48 15.66
N PRO A 283 -24.39 11.82 16.55
CA PRO A 283 -25.80 11.59 16.27
C PRO A 283 -26.21 12.37 15.01
N PRO A 284 -27.14 11.84 14.18
CA PRO A 284 -27.62 12.57 13.02
C PRO A 284 -28.18 13.92 13.47
N VAL A 285 -27.68 14.99 12.86
CA VAL A 285 -28.21 16.34 13.06
C VAL A 285 -29.66 16.31 12.59
N GLN A 286 -30.60 16.38 13.53
CA GLN A 286 -32.01 16.59 13.20
C GLN A 286 -32.11 17.98 12.58
N VAL A 287 -32.46 18.02 11.28
CA VAL A 287 -32.91 19.23 10.59
C VAL A 287 -34.39 19.46 10.90
#